data_AF-A0A662C3C3-F1
#
_entry.id   AF-A0A662C3C3-F1
#
_cell.length_a   1.000
_cell.length_b   1.000
_cell.length_c   1.000
_cell.angle_alpha   90.00
_cell.angle_beta   90.00
_cell.angle_gamma   90.00
#
_symmetry.space_group_name_H-M   'P 1'
#
loop_
_entity.id
_entity.type
_entity.pdbx_description
1 polymer ?
#
loop_
_entity_poly.entity_id
_entity_poly.type
_entity_poly.pdbx_seq_one_letter_code
_entity_poly.pdbx_strand_id
1 'polypeptide(L)'
;FAERDCKIIIAAVDCTGHGVPGAFMSMIGSEILTTIVNQGITQPSIILDMKNDYVQKALKQDQTDNQDGMDMTICTIDKEKKIVEFAGAKNPLIYIKNGELFEIKGDKQSIGGRKTTRDKPFINYEISYAEQEIFFYTFSDGYPDQFGGPRDRKFMVKRMRELFMDLYTKSMREQEKILDYTIESWMKDTEQTDDIIVLGFILKP
;
A
#
# COMPACT_ATOMS: atom_id res chain seq x y z
N PHE A 1 -8.93 -7.97 0.32
CA PHE A 1 -9.06 -8.68 1.59
C PHE A 1 -9.28 -10.15 1.28
N ALA A 2 -8.47 -11.05 1.83
CA ALA A 2 -8.67 -12.50 1.75
C ALA A 2 -8.32 -13.13 3.10
N GLU A 3 -9.07 -14.13 3.55
CA GLU A 3 -8.76 -14.91 4.76
C GLU A 3 -8.44 -16.35 4.37
N ARG A 4 -7.29 -16.85 4.81
CA ARG A 4 -6.83 -18.21 4.52
C ARG A 4 -5.96 -18.71 5.65
N ASP A 5 -6.22 -19.92 6.14
CA ASP A 5 -5.39 -20.60 7.16
C ASP A 5 -5.11 -19.71 8.41
N CYS A 6 -6.16 -19.08 8.97
CA CYS A 6 -6.07 -18.12 10.09
C CYS A 6 -5.26 -16.84 9.80
N LYS A 7 -4.89 -16.60 8.54
CA LYS A 7 -4.22 -15.39 8.08
C LYS A 7 -5.18 -14.47 7.35
N ILE A 8 -5.06 -13.18 7.61
CA ILE A 8 -5.76 -12.13 6.86
C ILE A 8 -4.75 -11.44 5.95
N ILE A 9 -5.08 -11.35 4.66
CA ILE A 9 -4.28 -10.64 3.67
C ILE A 9 -4.99 -9.33 3.31
N ILE A 10 -4.28 -8.23 3.56
CA ILE A 10 -4.67 -6.87 3.22
C ILE A 10 -3.75 -6.39 2.11
N ALA A 11 -4.34 -5.80 1.07
CA ALA A 11 -3.60 -5.19 -0.02
C ALA A 11 -4.17 -3.81 -0.35
N ALA A 12 -3.28 -2.84 -0.51
CA ALA A 12 -3.56 -1.54 -1.11
C ALA A 12 -2.82 -1.50 -2.46
N VAL A 13 -3.53 -1.18 -3.54
CA VAL A 13 -3.00 -1.28 -4.90
C VAL A 13 -3.35 0.00 -5.65
N ASP A 14 -2.32 0.62 -6.18
CA ASP A 14 -2.38 1.83 -6.99
C ASP A 14 -1.85 1.50 -8.38
N CYS A 15 -2.71 1.58 -9.40
CA CYS A 15 -2.41 1.10 -10.74
C CYS A 15 -2.04 2.27 -11.65
N THR A 16 -1.13 2.04 -12.59
CA THR A 16 -0.84 3.05 -13.61
C THR A 16 -2.05 3.30 -14.51
N GLY A 17 -2.33 4.57 -14.77
CA GLY A 17 -3.36 5.02 -15.70
C GLY A 17 -4.72 5.20 -15.02
N HIS A 18 -5.50 6.16 -15.52
CA HIS A 18 -6.82 6.49 -15.00
C HIS A 18 -7.92 6.07 -15.97
N GLY A 19 -9.14 5.89 -15.47
CA GLY A 19 -10.30 5.51 -16.29
C GLY A 19 -10.23 4.07 -16.80
N VAL A 20 -10.45 3.85 -18.10
CA VAL A 20 -10.59 2.49 -18.67
C VAL A 20 -9.29 1.66 -18.59
N PRO A 21 -8.09 2.19 -18.93
CA PRO A 21 -6.83 1.46 -18.75
C PRO A 21 -6.54 1.11 -17.28
N GLY A 22 -6.81 2.05 -16.35
CA GLY A 22 -6.67 1.80 -14.92
C GLY A 22 -7.59 0.69 -14.43
N ALA A 23 -8.86 0.71 -14.82
CA ALA A 23 -9.82 -0.35 -14.48
C ALA A 23 -9.39 -1.74 -14.98
N PHE A 24 -8.80 -1.81 -16.18
CA PHE A 24 -8.25 -3.06 -16.72
C PHE A 24 -7.05 -3.55 -15.89
N MET A 25 -6.15 -2.65 -15.50
CA MET A 25 -5.02 -2.96 -14.63
C MET A 25 -5.44 -3.44 -13.24
N SER A 26 -6.45 -2.81 -12.65
CA SER A 26 -7.02 -3.23 -11.36
C SER A 26 -7.64 -4.63 -11.45
N MET A 27 -8.33 -4.96 -12.54
CA MET A 27 -8.90 -6.29 -12.77
C MET A 27 -7.79 -7.35 -12.86
N ILE A 28 -6.77 -7.13 -13.70
CA ILE A 28 -5.62 -8.04 -13.82
C ILE A 28 -4.92 -8.21 -12.47
N GLY A 29 -4.64 -7.10 -11.78
CA GLY A 29 -3.95 -7.10 -10.51
C GLY A 29 -4.70 -7.87 -9.41
N SER A 30 -6.03 -7.75 -9.39
CA SER A 30 -6.91 -8.45 -8.43
C SER A 30 -6.98 -9.96 -8.72
N GLU A 31 -7.14 -10.34 -9.99
CA GLU A 31 -7.25 -11.74 -10.41
C GLU A 31 -5.95 -12.51 -10.14
N ILE A 32 -4.80 -11.90 -10.46
CA ILE A 32 -3.49 -12.49 -10.18
C ILE A 32 -3.28 -12.66 -8.67
N LEU A 33 -3.60 -11.64 -7.87
CA LEU A 33 -3.48 -11.71 -6.41
C LEU A 33 -4.34 -12.85 -5.85
N THR A 34 -5.60 -12.93 -6.28
CA THR A 34 -6.52 -13.98 -5.87
C THR A 34 -5.99 -15.36 -6.25
N THR A 35 -5.46 -15.51 -7.47
CA THR A 35 -4.85 -16.76 -7.94
C THR A 35 -3.67 -17.18 -7.08
N ILE A 36 -2.74 -16.28 -6.78
CA ILE A 36 -1.56 -16.57 -5.94
C ILE A 36 -1.99 -16.99 -4.52
N VAL A 37 -2.91 -16.23 -3.91
CA VAL A 37 -3.43 -16.54 -2.58
C VAL A 37 -4.17 -17.87 -2.58
N ASN A 38 -4.89 -18.21 -3.64
CA ASN A 38 -5.58 -19.50 -3.81
C ASN A 38 -4.62 -20.69 -3.99
N GLN A 39 -3.35 -20.47 -4.31
CA GLN A 39 -2.31 -21.51 -4.31
C GLN A 39 -1.70 -21.76 -2.92
N GLY A 40 -2.11 -21.01 -1.88
CA GLY A 40 -1.59 -21.15 -0.51
C GLY A 40 -0.41 -20.25 -0.21
N ILE A 41 -0.09 -19.33 -1.11
CA ILE A 41 1.02 -18.41 -0.96
C ILE A 41 0.51 -17.17 -0.23
N THR A 42 0.97 -17.00 1.01
CA THR A 42 0.54 -15.90 1.89
C THR A 42 1.67 -14.92 2.23
N GLN A 43 2.93 -15.25 1.94
CA GLN A 43 4.05 -14.37 2.28
C GLN A 43 4.09 -13.16 1.33
N PRO A 44 4.01 -11.92 1.83
CA PRO A 44 3.92 -10.70 1.02
C PRO A 44 5.00 -10.56 -0.06
N SER A 45 6.27 -10.77 0.26
CA SER A 45 7.37 -10.63 -0.72
C SER A 45 7.22 -11.60 -1.89
N ILE A 46 6.91 -12.88 -1.60
CA ILE A 46 6.70 -13.91 -2.62
C ILE A 46 5.49 -13.56 -3.48
N ILE A 47 4.42 -13.05 -2.88
CA ILE A 47 3.24 -12.60 -3.64
C ILE A 47 3.63 -11.48 -4.61
N LEU A 48 4.42 -10.49 -4.16
CA LEU A 48 4.88 -9.39 -5.01
C LEU A 48 5.79 -9.89 -6.14
N ASP A 49 6.75 -10.78 -5.86
CA ASP A 49 7.64 -11.36 -6.87
C ASP A 49 6.85 -12.11 -7.95
N MET A 50 5.92 -12.98 -7.53
CA MET A 50 5.07 -13.72 -8.47
C MET A 50 4.15 -12.81 -9.26
N LYS A 51 3.55 -11.81 -8.60
CA LYS A 51 2.65 -10.87 -9.26
C LYS A 51 3.40 -10.04 -10.29
N ASN A 52 4.63 -9.62 -10.01
CA ASN A 52 5.50 -8.94 -10.97
C ASN A 52 5.70 -9.78 -12.23
N ASP A 53 6.07 -11.05 -12.09
CA ASP A 53 6.27 -11.96 -13.21
C ASP A 53 4.97 -12.21 -13.99
N TYR A 54 3.82 -12.33 -13.31
CA TYR A 54 2.53 -12.51 -13.98
C TYR A 54 2.08 -11.27 -14.75
N VAL A 55 2.23 -10.07 -14.18
CA VAL A 55 1.86 -8.81 -14.83
C VAL A 55 2.72 -8.60 -16.08
N GLN A 56 4.04 -8.78 -16.00
CA GLN A 56 4.94 -8.65 -17.15
C GLN A 56 4.56 -9.59 -18.30
N LYS A 57 4.18 -10.84 -17.98
CA LYS A 57 3.72 -11.82 -18.97
C LYS A 57 2.35 -11.46 -19.55
N ALA A 58 1.39 -11.08 -18.71
CA ALA A 58 0.04 -10.73 -19.14
C ALA A 58 0.05 -9.53 -20.11
N LEU A 59 0.92 -8.56 -19.86
CA LEU A 59 1.07 -7.34 -20.65
C LEU A 59 2.11 -7.45 -21.77
N LYS A 60 2.78 -8.61 -21.91
CA LYS A 60 3.83 -8.84 -22.93
C LYS A 60 4.90 -7.74 -22.94
N GLN A 61 5.36 -7.35 -21.76
CA GLN A 61 6.30 -6.21 -21.59
C GLN A 61 7.74 -6.56 -22.03
N ASP A 62 8.00 -7.84 -22.29
CA ASP A 62 9.20 -8.36 -22.94
C ASP A 62 9.19 -8.13 -24.47
N GLN A 63 8.00 -8.01 -25.07
CA GLN A 63 7.79 -7.92 -26.52
C GLN A 63 7.27 -6.55 -26.98
N THR A 64 6.84 -5.71 -26.05
CA THR A 64 6.24 -4.41 -26.32
C THR A 64 6.96 -3.31 -25.53
N ASP A 65 6.66 -2.05 -25.85
CA ASP A 65 7.10 -0.90 -25.06
C ASP A 65 6.12 -0.56 -23.91
N ASN A 66 5.18 -1.47 -23.59
CA ASN A 66 4.26 -1.29 -22.48
C ASN A 66 5.04 -1.26 -21.15
N GLN A 67 4.80 -0.23 -20.35
CA GLN A 67 5.39 -0.08 -19.01
C GLN A 67 4.32 0.08 -17.92
N ASP A 68 3.09 -0.30 -18.21
CA ASP A 68 2.00 -0.27 -17.25
C ASP A 68 2.32 -1.19 -16.07
N GLY A 69 1.89 -0.79 -14.88
CA GLY A 69 2.25 -1.46 -13.66
C GLY A 69 1.34 -1.06 -12.52
N MET A 70 1.82 -1.33 -11.31
CA MET A 70 1.16 -0.89 -10.11
C MET A 70 2.16 -0.77 -8.96
N ASP A 71 1.88 0.18 -8.10
CA ASP A 71 2.48 0.28 -6.78
C ASP A 71 1.53 -0.38 -5.79
N MET A 72 2.08 -1.10 -4.83
CA MET A 72 1.23 -1.84 -3.91
C MET A 72 1.90 -2.20 -2.61
N THR A 73 1.06 -2.33 -1.60
CA THR A 73 1.42 -2.82 -0.27
C THR A 73 0.64 -4.08 0.01
N ILE A 74 1.31 -5.11 0.54
CA ILE A 74 0.67 -6.30 1.07
C ILE A 74 1.06 -6.46 2.54
N CYS A 75 0.05 -6.66 3.38
CA CYS A 75 0.22 -7.09 4.76
C CYS A 75 -0.49 -8.43 4.95
N THR A 76 0.22 -9.41 5.50
CA THR A 76 -0.34 -10.68 5.91
C THR A 76 -0.32 -10.75 7.43
N ILE A 77 -1.50 -10.76 8.04
CA ILE A 77 -1.70 -10.82 9.48
C ILE A 77 -1.89 -12.27 9.86
N ASP A 78 -0.94 -12.83 10.61
CA ASP A 78 -1.05 -14.16 11.22
C ASP A 78 -1.57 -13.99 12.65
N LYS A 79 -2.82 -14.40 12.89
CA LYS A 79 -3.50 -14.27 14.19
C LYS A 79 -2.97 -15.25 15.22
N GLU A 80 -2.45 -16.40 14.80
CA GLU A 80 -1.95 -17.43 15.72
C GLU A 80 -0.58 -17.04 16.26
N LYS A 81 0.32 -16.57 15.37
CA LYS A 81 1.66 -16.12 15.75
C LYS A 81 1.70 -14.70 16.28
N LYS A 82 0.62 -13.93 16.08
CA LYS A 82 0.52 -12.50 16.41
C LYS A 82 1.61 -11.66 15.73
N ILE A 83 1.78 -11.91 14.43
CA ILE A 83 2.72 -11.19 13.57
C ILE A 83 2.02 -10.61 12.34
N VAL A 84 2.55 -9.49 11.85
CA VAL A 84 2.25 -8.95 10.53
C VAL A 84 3.49 -9.11 9.68
N GLU A 85 3.35 -9.82 8.57
CA GLU A 85 4.32 -9.78 7.49
C GLU A 85 3.97 -8.63 6.54
N PHE A 86 4.96 -7.91 6.05
CA PHE A 86 4.80 -6.80 5.10
C PHE A 86 5.83 -6.87 3.97
N ALA A 87 5.37 -6.56 2.76
CA ALA A 87 6.21 -6.16 1.65
C ALA A 87 5.50 -5.07 0.85
N GLY A 88 6.29 -4.17 0.25
CA GLY A 88 5.76 -3.05 -0.53
C GLY A 88 6.56 -2.83 -1.81
N ALA A 89 5.86 -2.60 -2.91
CA ALA A 89 6.38 -2.03 -4.14
C ALA A 89 6.09 -0.52 -4.10
N LYS A 90 7.14 0.29 -3.95
CA LYS A 90 7.16 1.75 -3.71
C LYS A 90 6.54 2.22 -2.40
N ASN A 91 5.34 1.73 -2.06
CA ASN A 91 4.54 2.26 -0.97
C ASN A 91 5.05 1.78 0.40
N PRO A 92 5.15 2.68 1.39
CA PRO A 92 5.63 2.35 2.72
C PRO A 92 4.53 1.73 3.60
N LEU A 93 4.97 1.09 4.68
CA LEU A 93 4.14 0.80 5.85
C LEU A 93 4.60 1.68 7.00
N ILE A 94 3.70 2.50 7.51
CA ILE A 94 3.87 3.23 8.76
C ILE A 94 3.22 2.42 9.87
N TYR A 95 3.87 2.36 11.02
CA TYR A 95 3.21 1.82 12.21
C TYR A 95 3.56 2.63 13.44
N ILE A 96 2.61 2.73 14.37
CA ILE A 96 2.77 3.44 15.63
C ILE A 96 2.68 2.43 16.76
N LYS A 97 3.76 2.36 17.54
CA LYS A 97 3.96 1.43 18.66
C LYS A 97 4.51 2.23 19.84
N ASN A 98 3.93 2.09 21.03
CA ASN A 98 4.31 2.87 22.22
C ASN A 98 4.33 4.40 22.01
N GLY A 99 3.47 4.94 21.14
CA GLY A 99 3.45 6.37 20.83
C GLY A 99 4.64 6.85 19.98
N GLU A 100 5.42 5.93 19.42
CA GLU A 100 6.50 6.22 18.48
C GLU A 100 6.11 5.75 17.07
N LEU A 101 6.43 6.58 16.06
CA LEU A 101 6.19 6.27 14.66
C LEU A 101 7.41 5.60 14.03
N PHE A 102 7.16 4.49 13.36
CA PHE A 102 8.13 3.73 12.58
C PHE A 102 7.69 3.68 11.12
N GLU A 103 8.67 3.63 10.22
CA GLU A 103 8.45 3.56 8.77
C GLU A 103 9.28 2.42 8.19
N ILE A 104 8.60 1.49 7.52
CA ILE A 104 9.24 0.50 6.66
C ILE A 104 9.03 0.94 5.22
N LYS A 105 10.13 1.22 4.53
CA LYS A 105 10.09 1.62 3.12
C LYS A 105 9.79 0.41 2.25
N GLY A 106 8.91 0.61 1.27
CA GLY A 106 8.77 -0.33 0.17
C GLY A 106 10.04 -0.37 -0.69
N ASP A 107 10.21 -1.46 -1.42
CA ASP A 107 11.23 -1.58 -2.44
C ASP A 107 11.03 -0.51 -3.52
N LYS A 108 12.14 -0.02 -4.09
CA LYS A 108 12.09 1.07 -5.09
C LYS A 108 11.51 0.64 -6.44
N GLN A 109 11.28 -0.64 -6.63
CA GLN A 109 10.70 -1.21 -7.85
C GLN A 109 9.17 -1.29 -7.71
N SER A 110 8.47 -1.01 -8.81
CA SER A 110 7.02 -1.22 -8.94
C SER A 110 6.74 -2.66 -9.37
N ILE A 111 5.48 -3.04 -9.45
CA ILE A 111 5.04 -4.28 -10.09
C ILE A 111 4.79 -4.00 -11.58
N GLY A 112 5.30 -4.87 -12.45
CA GLY A 112 5.28 -4.66 -13.90
C GLY A 112 6.44 -3.79 -14.38
N GLY A 113 6.34 -3.32 -15.61
CA GLY A 113 7.40 -2.59 -16.29
C GLY A 113 8.48 -3.50 -16.87
N ARG A 114 9.44 -2.90 -17.58
CA ARG A 114 10.54 -3.66 -18.20
C ARG A 114 11.40 -4.33 -17.14
N LYS A 115 11.52 -5.65 -17.22
CA LYS A 115 12.40 -6.43 -16.37
C LYS A 115 13.85 -5.98 -16.59
N THR A 116 14.52 -5.57 -15.52
CA THR A 116 15.93 -5.15 -15.59
C THR A 116 16.80 -6.13 -14.82
N THR A 117 18.10 -6.16 -15.13
CA THR A 117 19.09 -6.91 -14.34
C THR A 117 19.25 -6.39 -12.91
N ARG A 118 18.58 -5.29 -12.56
CA ARG A 118 18.58 -4.68 -11.23
C ARG A 118 17.37 -5.08 -10.39
N ASP A 119 16.41 -5.80 -10.96
CA ASP A 119 15.23 -6.24 -10.24
C ASP A 119 15.66 -7.23 -9.17
N LYS A 120 15.39 -6.89 -7.91
CA LYS A 120 15.71 -7.72 -6.76
C LYS A 120 14.44 -8.38 -6.25
N PRO A 121 14.53 -9.53 -5.60
CA PRO A 121 13.40 -10.05 -4.83
C PRO A 121 12.90 -9.00 -3.84
N PHE A 122 11.59 -8.88 -3.68
CA PHE A 122 11.01 -7.99 -2.68
C PHE A 122 11.42 -8.42 -1.26
N ILE A 123 11.60 -7.45 -0.37
CA ILE A 123 11.98 -7.73 1.02
C ILE A 123 10.73 -7.97 1.86
N ASN A 124 10.74 -9.05 2.64
CA ASN A 124 9.72 -9.34 3.64
C ASN A 124 10.15 -8.80 5.00
N TYR A 125 9.26 -8.05 5.64
CA TYR A 125 9.43 -7.57 7.00
C TYR A 125 8.41 -8.22 7.91
N GLU A 126 8.77 -8.41 9.17
CA GLU A 126 7.91 -9.04 10.17
C GLU A 126 7.81 -8.15 11.41
N ILE A 127 6.59 -7.92 11.88
CA ILE A 127 6.29 -7.05 13.01
C ILE A 127 5.42 -7.84 13.99
N SER A 128 5.92 -8.09 15.20
CA SER A 128 5.14 -8.73 16.26
C SER A 128 4.24 -7.72 16.97
N TYR A 129 2.96 -8.07 17.11
CA TYR A 129 1.96 -7.38 17.92
C TYR A 129 1.55 -8.20 19.16
N ALA A 130 2.35 -9.21 19.52
CA ALA A 130 2.04 -10.12 20.63
C ALA A 130 1.98 -9.46 22.01
N GLU A 131 2.68 -8.32 22.19
CA GLU A 131 2.87 -7.68 23.50
C GLU A 131 2.04 -6.43 23.69
N GLN A 132 1.61 -5.78 22.60
CA GLN A 132 0.89 -4.51 22.68
C GLN A 132 0.08 -4.23 21.41
N GLU A 133 -0.83 -3.27 21.55
CA GLU A 133 -1.59 -2.72 20.44
C GLU A 133 -0.68 -1.92 19.50
N ILE A 134 -0.88 -2.09 18.18
CA ILE A 134 -0.14 -1.39 17.14
C ILE A 134 -1.12 -0.86 16.09
N PHE A 135 -0.93 0.39 15.69
CA PHE A 135 -1.64 1.01 14.58
C PHE A 135 -0.79 0.94 13.33
N PHE A 136 -1.37 0.51 12.22
CA PHE A 136 -0.70 0.37 10.93
C PHE A 136 -1.38 1.25 9.89
N TYR A 137 -0.58 1.90 9.05
CA TYR A 137 -1.04 2.75 7.96
C TYR A 137 -0.21 2.53 6.70
N THR A 138 -0.86 2.46 5.55
CA THR A 138 -0.22 2.55 4.24
C THR A 138 -1.01 3.52 3.36
N PHE A 139 -0.34 4.12 2.39
CA PHE A 139 -0.94 5.14 1.53
C PHE A 139 -0.27 5.15 0.15
N SER A 140 -1.03 5.52 -0.89
CA SER A 140 -0.49 5.86 -2.21
C SER A 140 0.15 7.25 -2.21
N ASP A 141 0.91 7.58 -3.24
CA ASP A 141 1.53 8.89 -3.39
C ASP A 141 0.50 10.02 -3.63
N GLY A 142 -0.72 9.71 -4.09
CA GLY A 142 -1.78 10.69 -4.29
C GLY A 142 -2.05 11.61 -3.10
N TYR A 143 -2.06 11.09 -1.86
CA TYR A 143 -2.25 11.94 -0.67
C TYR A 143 -1.06 12.90 -0.44
N PRO A 144 0.19 12.44 -0.25
CA PRO A 144 1.32 13.34 -0.04
C PRO A 144 1.62 14.25 -1.24
N ASP A 145 1.28 13.85 -2.47
CA ASP A 145 1.54 14.64 -3.67
C ASP A 145 0.42 15.62 -4.02
N GLN A 146 -0.72 15.57 -3.34
CA GLN A 146 -1.81 16.51 -3.54
C GLN A 146 -1.35 17.97 -3.34
N PHE A 147 -1.54 18.78 -4.37
CA PHE A 147 -1.31 20.22 -4.32
C PHE A 147 -2.44 20.94 -3.58
N GLY A 148 -2.07 21.96 -2.81
CA GLY A 148 -3.02 22.82 -2.14
C GLY A 148 -2.40 23.68 -1.03
N GLY A 149 -3.25 24.05 -0.07
CA GLY A 149 -2.90 24.89 1.05
C GLY A 149 -2.60 26.35 0.65
N PRO A 150 -2.22 27.20 1.60
CA PRO A 150 -2.10 28.65 1.38
C PRO A 150 -1.01 29.08 0.38
N ARG A 151 -0.14 28.16 -0.04
CA ARG A 151 1.02 28.44 -0.90
C ARG A 151 1.07 27.53 -2.13
N ASP A 152 -0.03 26.81 -2.41
CA ASP A 152 -0.13 25.87 -3.52
C ASP A 152 1.07 24.92 -3.61
N ARG A 153 1.24 24.09 -2.57
CA ARG A 153 2.33 23.12 -2.46
C ARG A 153 1.78 21.73 -2.22
N LYS A 154 2.59 20.71 -2.50
CA LYS A 154 2.32 19.33 -2.10
C LYS A 154 2.08 19.21 -0.58
N PHE A 155 1.24 18.27 -0.17
CA PHE A 155 0.98 17.97 1.24
C PHE A 155 2.25 17.46 1.96
N MET A 156 3.03 16.64 1.25
CA MET A 156 4.28 15.99 1.62
C MET A 156 4.14 14.88 2.68
N VAL A 157 4.95 13.82 2.52
CA VAL A 157 5.03 12.68 3.45
C VAL A 157 5.32 13.10 4.91
N LYS A 158 6.02 14.23 5.11
CA LYS A 158 6.25 14.76 6.46
C LYS A 158 4.95 15.07 7.19
N ARG A 159 4.02 15.79 6.56
CA ARG A 159 2.72 16.12 7.16
C ARG A 159 1.85 14.87 7.32
N MET A 160 1.98 13.90 6.41
CA MET A 160 1.24 12.66 6.52
C MET A 160 1.59 11.87 7.78
N ARG A 161 2.88 11.81 8.11
CA ARG A 161 3.36 11.18 9.36
C ARG A 161 2.92 11.95 10.60
N GLU A 162 2.97 13.29 10.55
CA GLU A 162 2.45 14.15 11.63
C GLU A 162 0.94 13.90 11.84
N LEU A 163 0.17 13.83 10.76
CA LEU A 163 -1.26 13.53 10.81
C LEU A 163 -1.54 12.16 11.43
N PHE A 164 -0.85 11.09 11.01
CA PHE A 164 -1.04 9.78 11.65
C PHE A 164 -0.72 9.78 13.15
N MET A 165 0.29 10.54 13.57
CA MET A 165 0.61 10.73 14.99
C MET A 165 -0.48 11.47 15.76
N ASP A 166 -1.19 12.40 15.14
CA ASP A 166 -2.33 13.08 15.76
C ASP A 166 -3.60 12.20 15.78
N LEU A 167 -3.68 11.22 14.87
CA LEU A 167 -4.86 10.38 14.65
C LEU A 167 -4.88 9.10 15.48
N TYR A 168 -3.74 8.46 15.75
CA TYR A 168 -3.74 7.07 16.23
C TYR A 168 -4.49 6.84 17.55
N THR A 169 -4.64 7.85 18.40
CA THR A 169 -5.40 7.73 19.66
C THR A 169 -6.92 7.80 19.48
N LYS A 170 -7.41 8.12 18.28
CA LYS A 170 -8.83 8.26 17.95
C LYS A 170 -9.40 6.94 17.41
N SER A 171 -10.72 6.80 17.43
CA SER A 171 -11.36 5.63 16.81
C SER A 171 -11.12 5.62 15.29
N MET A 172 -11.02 4.44 14.66
CA MET A 172 -10.76 4.33 13.20
C MET A 172 -11.74 5.16 12.35
N ARG A 173 -13.01 5.24 12.76
CA ARG A 173 -14.04 6.06 12.09
C ARG A 173 -13.80 7.56 12.22
N GLU A 174 -13.27 8.01 13.36
CA GLU A 174 -12.86 9.41 13.49
C GLU A 174 -11.60 9.70 12.68
N GLN A 175 -10.66 8.75 12.61
CA GLN A 175 -9.46 8.88 11.80
C GLN A 175 -9.82 9.07 10.32
N GLU A 176 -10.70 8.22 9.77
CA GLU A 176 -11.25 8.34 8.41
C GLU A 176 -11.81 9.74 8.14
N LYS A 177 -12.74 10.20 8.98
CA LYS A 177 -13.35 11.54 8.83
C LYS A 177 -12.34 12.68 8.85
N ILE A 178 -11.32 12.58 9.70
CA ILE A 178 -10.30 13.62 9.82
C ILE A 178 -9.36 13.58 8.60
N LEU A 179 -9.03 12.40 8.08
CA LEU A 179 -8.28 12.25 6.83
C LEU A 179 -9.03 12.94 5.68
N ASP A 180 -10.30 12.61 5.50
CA ASP A 180 -11.15 13.19 4.45
C ASP A 180 -11.24 14.72 4.58
N TYR A 181 -11.57 15.20 5.78
CA TYR A 181 -11.63 16.64 6.03
C TYR A 181 -10.28 17.33 5.79
N THR A 182 -9.17 16.69 6.17
CA THR A 182 -7.82 17.27 6.03
C THR A 182 -7.43 17.40 4.57
N ILE A 183 -7.68 16.37 3.74
CA ILE A 183 -7.33 16.42 2.32
C ILE A 183 -8.24 17.40 1.56
N GLU A 184 -9.55 17.40 1.82
CA GLU A 184 -10.49 18.36 1.21
C GLU A 184 -10.12 19.81 1.59
N SER A 185 -9.81 20.05 2.87
CA SER A 185 -9.38 21.36 3.36
C SER A 185 -8.02 21.79 2.79
N TRP A 186 -7.15 20.83 2.47
CA TRP A 186 -5.87 21.08 1.83
C TRP A 186 -6.07 21.46 0.36
N MET A 187 -6.85 20.69 -0.38
CA MET A 187 -7.16 20.93 -1.80
C MET A 187 -7.87 22.27 -2.02
N LYS A 188 -8.95 22.53 -1.28
CA LYS A 188 -9.88 23.64 -1.52
C LYS A 188 -10.37 23.67 -2.98
N ASP A 189 -9.80 24.57 -3.78
CA ASP A 189 -10.19 24.82 -5.17
C ASP A 189 -9.25 24.11 -6.16
N THR A 190 -8.22 23.40 -5.68
CA THR A 190 -7.32 22.63 -6.54
C THR A 190 -7.94 21.29 -6.91
N GLU A 191 -7.71 20.87 -8.16
CA GLU A 191 -8.12 19.54 -8.62
C GLU A 191 -7.30 18.45 -7.92
N GLN A 192 -7.89 17.26 -7.84
CA GLN A 192 -7.19 16.09 -7.32
C GLN A 192 -6.00 15.76 -8.23
N THR A 193 -4.82 15.61 -7.65
CA THR A 193 -3.57 15.41 -8.38
C THR A 193 -3.45 13.98 -8.91
N ASP A 194 -3.84 13.01 -8.08
CA ASP A 194 -3.79 11.58 -8.40
C ASP A 194 -4.79 10.79 -7.54
N ASP A 195 -4.99 9.51 -7.81
CA ASP A 195 -5.83 8.63 -7.00
C ASP A 195 -5.30 8.50 -5.55
N ILE A 196 -6.19 8.75 -4.58
CA ILE A 196 -5.82 8.77 -3.16
C ILE A 196 -6.26 7.49 -2.47
N ILE A 197 -5.30 6.75 -1.93
CA ILE A 197 -5.53 5.56 -1.12
C ILE A 197 -4.87 5.78 0.24
N VAL A 198 -5.65 5.65 1.32
CA VAL A 198 -5.15 5.51 2.68
C VAL A 198 -5.83 4.32 3.31
N LEU A 199 -5.02 3.37 3.80
CA LEU A 199 -5.51 2.19 4.50
C LEU A 199 -4.90 2.19 5.91
N GLY A 200 -5.77 2.14 6.92
CA GLY A 200 -5.38 2.03 8.31
C GLY A 200 -6.03 0.82 8.98
N PHE A 201 -5.30 0.13 9.85
CA PHE A 201 -5.84 -0.92 10.70
C PHE A 201 -5.11 -0.99 12.05
N ILE A 202 -5.79 -1.57 13.02
CA ILE A 202 -5.29 -1.74 14.38
C ILE A 202 -5.23 -3.22 14.72
N LEU A 203 -4.13 -3.66 15.33
CA LEU A 203 -4.01 -5.01 15.87
C LEU A 203 -3.75 -4.94 17.35
N LYS A 204 -4.44 -5.83 18.07
CA LYS A 204 -4.34 -5.99 19.52
C LYS A 204 -3.75 -7.36 19.81
N PRO A 205 -3.01 -7.52 20.92
CA PRO A 205 -2.52 -8.81 21.39
C PRO A 205 -3.63 -9.85 21.50
#